data_AF-A0A2V9FUH8-F1
#
_entry.id   AF-A0A2V9FUH8-F1
#
_cell.length_a   1.000
_cell.length_b   1.000
_cell.length_c   1.000
_cell.angle_alpha   90.00
_cell.angle_beta   90.00
_cell.angle_gamma   90.00
#
_symmetry.space_group_name_H-M   'P 1'
#
loop_
_entity.id
_entity.type
_entity.pdbx_description
1 polymer ?
#
loop_
_entity_poly.entity_id
_entity_poly.type
_entity_poly.pdbx_seq_one_letter_code
_entity_poly.pdbx_strand_id
1 'polypeptide(L)'
;MGRTLRSARSISPGLPTPPRPAWARACWAREAFRRGKGLVCVYLLDTTVWIDLLRTNSSAIRRKLTAHTKNTIGISIITLCELQYGIELHAARHPQLRARNEHLLSVMVAPFDVFPLDHRVVDPYSKVRAALAKAPIGPLDTLIAAHALSLGAILVTSNGKEFQRVPSLVVEDWR
;
A
#
# COMPACT_ATOMS: atom_id res chain seq x y z
N MET A 1 13.27 31.81 -50.81
CA MET A 1 14.04 31.43 -49.59
C MET A 1 13.06 31.10 -48.48
N GLY A 2 12.65 29.88 -48.16
CA GLY A 2 13.27 28.57 -48.35
C GLY A 2 13.82 28.00 -47.03
N ARG A 3 13.00 27.87 -45.96
CA ARG A 3 13.34 27.03 -44.79
C ARG A 3 12.09 26.30 -44.27
N THR A 4 11.88 25.11 -44.80
CA THR A 4 11.10 24.02 -44.21
C THR A 4 11.76 23.55 -42.92
N LEU A 5 11.09 23.71 -41.77
CA LEU A 5 11.46 22.99 -40.54
C LEU A 5 10.98 21.54 -40.67
N ARG A 6 11.90 20.65 -41.04
CA ARG A 6 11.69 19.21 -41.01
C ARG A 6 11.63 18.73 -39.56
N SER A 7 10.59 17.95 -39.30
CA SER A 7 10.42 16.94 -38.25
C SER A 7 11.74 16.43 -37.63
N ALA A 8 11.83 16.53 -36.30
CA ALA A 8 12.67 15.66 -35.49
C ALA A 8 11.74 14.78 -34.63
N ARG A 9 11.33 13.63 -35.17
CA ARG A 9 10.84 12.50 -34.36
C ARG A 9 12.07 11.84 -33.75
N SER A 10 12.41 12.16 -32.51
CA SER A 10 13.30 11.31 -31.71
C SER A 10 12.44 10.24 -31.03
N ILE A 11 12.30 9.10 -31.69
CA ILE A 11 11.80 7.88 -31.05
C ILE A 11 12.94 7.38 -30.17
N SER A 12 12.87 7.67 -28.87
CA SER A 12 13.72 6.97 -27.90
C SER A 12 13.41 5.47 -28.00
N PRO A 13 14.41 4.59 -28.15
CA PRO A 13 14.18 3.15 -28.15
C PRO A 13 13.52 2.78 -26.82
N GLY A 14 12.33 2.16 -26.90
CA GLY A 14 11.50 1.84 -25.76
C GLY A 14 12.30 1.04 -24.74
N LEU A 15 12.41 1.60 -23.53
CA LEU A 15 12.82 0.79 -22.39
C LEU A 15 11.86 -0.42 -22.31
N PRO A 16 12.38 -1.63 -22.10
CA PRO A 16 11.52 -2.78 -21.86
C PRO A 16 10.61 -2.43 -20.68
N THR A 17 9.30 -2.44 -20.90
CA THR A 17 8.34 -2.34 -19.79
C THR A 17 8.66 -3.47 -18.83
N PRO A 18 8.96 -3.19 -17.55
CA PRO A 18 9.27 -4.24 -16.60
C PRO A 18 8.13 -5.26 -16.58
N PRO A 19 8.43 -6.57 -16.44
CA PRO A 19 7.40 -7.59 -16.38
C PRO A 19 6.39 -7.20 -15.31
N ARG A 20 5.10 -7.21 -15.65
CA ARG A 20 4.04 -6.88 -14.69
C ARG A 20 4.22 -7.78 -13.46
N PRO A 21 4.38 -7.21 -12.25
CA PRO A 21 4.54 -8.01 -11.05
C PRO A 21 3.31 -8.91 -10.84
N ALA A 22 3.49 -10.07 -10.20
CA ALA A 22 2.49 -11.13 -10.15
C ALA A 22 1.11 -10.67 -9.64
N TRP A 23 1.07 -9.66 -8.76
CA TRP A 23 -0.15 -9.06 -8.23
C TRP A 23 -0.99 -8.28 -9.26
N ALA A 24 -0.38 -7.80 -10.36
CA ALA A 24 -1.10 -7.10 -11.42
C ALA A 24 -2.09 -8.02 -12.18
N ARG A 25 -2.01 -9.34 -11.99
CA ARG A 25 -2.96 -10.33 -12.52
C ARG A 25 -4.13 -10.62 -11.56
N ALA A 26 -4.05 -10.22 -10.28
CA ALA A 26 -5.03 -10.58 -9.24
C ALA A 26 -6.23 -9.63 -9.11
N CYS A 27 -6.42 -8.69 -10.05
CA CYS A 27 -7.44 -7.64 -9.98
C CYS A 27 -8.88 -8.09 -10.30
N TRP A 28 -9.46 -9.05 -9.55
CA TRP A 28 -10.88 -9.42 -9.68
C TRP A 28 -11.53 -9.76 -8.33
N ALA A 29 -11.59 -8.81 -7.39
CA ALA A 29 -12.14 -9.05 -6.05
C ALA A 29 -13.65 -8.80 -5.91
N ARG A 30 -14.31 -8.01 -6.77
CA ARG A 30 -15.71 -7.59 -6.51
C ARG A 30 -16.78 -8.66 -6.79
N GLU A 31 -16.64 -9.41 -7.87
CA GLU A 31 -17.73 -10.28 -8.34
C GLU A 31 -17.58 -11.74 -7.88
N ALA A 32 -16.35 -12.14 -7.62
CA ALA A 32 -16.03 -13.46 -7.14
C ALA A 32 -16.30 -13.60 -5.63
N PHE A 33 -16.10 -12.54 -4.82
CA PHE A 33 -16.35 -12.54 -3.37
C PHE A 33 -17.82 -12.88 -3.04
N ARG A 34 -18.76 -12.46 -3.89
CA ARG A 34 -20.19 -12.82 -3.77
C ARG A 34 -20.52 -14.27 -4.12
N ARG A 35 -19.64 -15.00 -4.83
CA ARG A 35 -19.96 -16.31 -5.43
C ARG A 35 -19.24 -17.50 -4.79
N GLY A 36 -18.60 -17.34 -3.62
CA GLY A 36 -18.14 -18.47 -2.80
C GLY A 36 -17.09 -19.39 -3.43
N LYS A 37 -16.34 -18.92 -4.43
CA LYS A 37 -15.18 -19.65 -4.98
C LYS A 37 -13.90 -19.13 -4.31
N GLY A 38 -12.99 -20.05 -3.93
CA GLY A 38 -11.77 -19.76 -3.18
C GLY A 38 -10.92 -18.66 -3.81
N LEU A 39 -11.05 -17.44 -3.29
CA LEU A 39 -10.38 -16.26 -3.82
C LEU A 39 -9.12 -15.95 -3.04
N VAL A 40 -8.07 -15.65 -3.81
CA VAL A 40 -6.89 -14.97 -3.33
C VAL A 40 -7.23 -13.47 -3.27
N CYS A 41 -7.48 -12.98 -2.06
CA CYS A 41 -7.58 -11.54 -1.79
C CYS A 41 -6.19 -10.92 -1.62
N VAL A 42 -6.09 -9.62 -1.92
CA VAL A 42 -4.94 -8.77 -1.56
C VAL A 42 -5.26 -8.07 -0.24
N TYR A 43 -4.36 -8.16 0.73
CA TYR A 43 -4.41 -7.43 1.99
C TYR A 43 -3.32 -6.37 2.01
N LEU A 44 -3.70 -5.12 2.24
CA LEU A 44 -2.78 -3.99 2.37
C LEU A 44 -2.69 -3.62 3.84
N LEU A 45 -1.52 -3.81 4.46
CA LEU A 45 -1.31 -3.49 5.86
C LEU A 45 -0.97 -2.00 6.02
N ASP A 46 -1.74 -1.31 6.86
CA ASP A 46 -1.53 0.09 7.24
C ASP A 46 -0.39 0.25 8.26
N THR A 47 0.11 1.48 8.43
CA THR A 47 1.26 1.84 9.27
C THR A 47 1.06 1.40 10.73
N THR A 48 -0.17 1.47 11.24
CA THR A 48 -0.45 1.10 12.63
C THR A 48 -0.22 -0.39 12.91
N VAL A 49 -0.56 -1.27 11.95
CA VAL A 49 -0.34 -2.72 12.05
C VAL A 49 1.15 -3.04 12.09
N TRP A 50 1.94 -2.35 11.27
CA TRP A 50 3.39 -2.48 11.25
C TRP A 50 4.04 -2.03 12.55
N ILE A 51 3.61 -0.89 13.10
CA ILE A 51 4.07 -0.40 14.39
C ILE A 51 3.75 -1.42 15.49
N ASP A 52 2.55 -2.00 15.50
CA ASP A 52 2.16 -3.02 16.46
C ASP A 52 3.02 -4.28 16.34
N LEU A 53 3.29 -4.75 15.11
CA LEU A 53 4.20 -5.88 14.86
C LEU A 53 5.62 -5.59 15.36
N LEU A 54 6.17 -4.41 15.02
CA LEU A 54 7.52 -3.98 15.38
C LEU A 54 7.70 -3.83 16.89
N ARG A 55 6.68 -3.30 17.59
CA ARG A 55 6.79 -2.98 19.03
C ARG A 55 6.39 -4.14 19.94
N THR A 56 5.38 -4.91 19.56
CA THR A 56 4.72 -5.86 20.49
C THR A 56 4.82 -7.31 20.06
N ASN A 57 5.24 -7.59 18.83
CA ASN A 57 5.23 -8.94 18.26
C ASN A 57 3.85 -9.63 18.46
N SER A 58 2.76 -8.88 18.23
CA SER A 58 1.39 -9.29 18.59
C SER A 58 1.03 -10.67 18.07
N SER A 59 0.67 -11.58 18.99
CA SER A 59 0.26 -12.94 18.65
C SER A 59 -1.04 -12.97 17.85
N ALA A 60 -1.93 -11.99 18.02
CA ALA A 60 -3.17 -11.88 17.27
C ALA A 60 -2.91 -11.61 15.79
N ILE A 61 -2.08 -10.59 15.50
CA ILE A 61 -1.68 -10.23 14.13
C ILE A 61 -0.92 -11.40 13.48
N ARG A 62 -0.01 -12.07 14.22
CA ARG A 62 0.68 -13.26 13.71
C ARG A 62 -0.26 -14.42 13.36
N ARG A 63 -1.27 -14.69 14.18
CA ARG A 63 -2.29 -15.72 13.87
C ARG A 63 -3.07 -15.35 12.61
N LYS A 64 -3.42 -14.07 12.43
CA LYS A 64 -4.09 -13.59 11.21
C LYS A 64 -3.21 -13.76 9.97
N LEU A 65 -1.94 -13.38 10.05
CA LEU A 65 -0.97 -13.61 8.98
C LEU A 65 -0.90 -15.10 8.57
N THR A 66 -0.84 -16.01 9.55
CA THR A 66 -0.85 -17.46 9.28
C THR A 66 -2.17 -17.95 8.66
N ALA A 67 -3.31 -17.40 9.11
CA ALA A 67 -4.63 -17.75 8.58
C ALA A 67 -4.82 -17.30 7.12
N HIS A 68 -4.12 -16.24 6.70
CA HIS A 68 -4.19 -15.66 5.35
C HIS A 68 -3.02 -16.07 4.45
N THR A 69 -2.38 -17.21 4.71
CA THR A 69 -1.24 -17.72 3.91
C THR A 69 -1.52 -17.97 2.43
N LYS A 70 -2.79 -18.17 2.05
CA LYS A 70 -3.21 -18.30 0.64
C LYS A 70 -3.44 -16.95 -0.05
N ASN A 71 -3.43 -15.86 0.71
CA ASN A 71 -3.67 -14.50 0.23
C ASN A 71 -2.36 -13.78 -0.05
N THR A 72 -2.43 -12.74 -0.89
CA THR A 72 -1.32 -11.82 -1.07
C THR A 72 -1.39 -10.78 0.04
N ILE A 73 -0.37 -10.68 0.87
CA ILE A 73 -0.29 -9.69 1.95
C ILE A 73 0.89 -8.78 1.66
N GLY A 74 0.67 -7.48 1.74
CA GLY A 74 1.70 -6.52 1.43
C GLY A 74 1.52 -5.17 2.10
N ILE A 75 2.41 -4.28 1.74
CA ILE A 75 2.55 -2.93 2.29
C ILE A 75 2.49 -1.92 1.15
N SER A 76 1.82 -0.79 1.41
CA SER A 76 1.88 0.36 0.50
C SER A 76 3.28 0.94 0.53
N ILE A 77 3.83 1.34 -0.61
CA ILE A 77 5.10 2.11 -0.62
C ILE A 77 5.01 3.37 0.27
N ILE A 78 3.83 3.95 0.43
CA ILE A 78 3.57 5.11 1.29
C ILE A 78 3.81 4.75 2.77
N THR A 79 3.22 3.64 3.22
CA THR A 79 3.42 3.09 4.56
C THR A 79 4.90 2.77 4.81
N LEU A 80 5.60 2.21 3.81
CA LEU A 80 7.04 1.96 3.93
C LEU A 80 7.84 3.26 4.10
N CYS A 81 7.47 4.33 3.38
CA CYS A 81 8.06 5.65 3.56
C CYS A 81 7.80 6.21 4.97
N GLU A 82 6.60 6.04 5.53
CA GLU A 82 6.29 6.48 6.90
C GLU A 82 7.13 5.74 7.95
N LEU A 83 7.30 4.42 7.78
CA LEU A 83 8.15 3.62 8.67
C LEU A 83 9.62 4.06 8.60
N GLN A 84 10.15 4.26 7.39
CA GLN A 84 11.51 4.75 7.20
C GLN A 84 11.71 6.15 7.80
N TYR A 85 10.74 7.05 7.63
CA TYR A 85 10.76 8.37 8.26
C TYR A 85 10.80 8.26 9.80
N GLY A 86 10.03 7.34 10.39
CA GLY A 86 10.06 7.06 11.82
C GLY A 86 11.44 6.59 12.31
N ILE A 87 12.15 5.80 11.50
CA ILE A 87 13.53 5.38 11.78
C ILE A 87 14.48 6.58 11.79
N GLU A 88 14.42 7.45 10.79
CA GLU A 88 15.26 8.65 10.72
C GLU A 88 15.02 9.59 11.91
N LEU A 89 13.75 9.81 12.29
CA LEU A 89 13.40 10.65 13.44
C LEU A 89 13.91 10.06 14.77
N HIS A 90 13.93 8.74 14.89
CA HIS A 90 14.50 8.06 16.05
C HIS A 90 16.03 8.14 16.04
N ALA A 91 16.65 7.92 14.88
CA ALA A 91 18.09 8.01 14.67
C ALA A 91 18.65 9.41 14.98
N ALA A 92 17.89 10.47 14.72
CA ALA A 92 18.27 11.83 15.08
C ALA A 92 18.52 12.00 16.60
N ARG A 93 17.85 11.20 17.44
CA ARG A 93 18.03 11.19 18.91
C ARG A 93 18.92 10.05 19.40
N HIS A 94 18.96 8.95 18.65
CA HIS A 94 19.71 7.74 18.99
C HIS A 94 20.45 7.19 17.76
N PRO A 95 21.51 7.86 17.27
CA PRO A 95 22.19 7.50 16.02
C PRO A 95 22.69 6.05 15.99
N GLN A 96 23.15 5.54 17.14
CA GLN A 96 23.62 4.17 17.31
C GLN A 96 22.54 3.09 17.06
N LEU A 97 21.26 3.45 17.11
CA LEU A 97 20.15 2.52 16.87
C LEU A 97 19.69 2.50 15.41
N ARG A 98 20.19 3.39 14.55
CA ARG A 98 19.77 3.50 13.15
C ARG A 98 19.92 2.19 12.38
N ALA A 99 21.15 1.66 12.30
CA ALA A 99 21.44 0.46 11.52
C ALA A 99 20.64 -0.75 12.02
N ARG A 100 20.43 -0.85 13.34
CA ARG A 100 19.58 -1.89 13.95
C ARG A 100 18.13 -1.76 13.49
N ASN A 101 17.56 -0.56 13.51
CA ASN A 101 16.17 -0.33 13.14
C ASN A 101 15.94 -0.52 11.62
N GLU A 102 16.88 -0.07 10.78
CA GLU A 102 16.86 -0.32 9.33
C GLU A 102 16.91 -1.81 9.02
N HIS A 103 17.81 -2.55 9.68
CA HIS A 103 17.90 -4.00 9.53
C HIS A 103 16.61 -4.71 9.97
N LEU A 104 16.04 -4.31 11.11
CA LEU A 104 14.77 -4.87 11.59
C LEU A 104 13.63 -4.64 10.59
N LEU A 105 13.50 -3.43 10.05
CA LEU A 105 12.49 -3.12 9.03
C LEU A 105 12.70 -3.98 7.78
N SER A 106 13.95 -4.09 7.30
CA SER A 106 14.28 -4.91 6.13
C SER A 106 13.89 -6.39 6.31
N VAL A 107 14.22 -6.99 7.46
CA VAL A 107 13.90 -8.40 7.75
C VAL A 107 12.39 -8.59 7.89
N MET A 108 11.69 -7.64 8.50
CA MET A 108 10.24 -7.74 8.70
C MET A 108 9.43 -7.51 7.44
N VAL A 109 9.90 -6.68 6.51
CA VAL A 109 9.22 -6.41 5.23
C VAL A 109 9.54 -7.48 4.18
N ALA A 110 10.69 -8.15 4.26
CA ALA A 110 11.12 -9.18 3.31
C ALA A 110 10.07 -10.26 2.93
N PRO A 111 9.23 -10.77 3.85
CA PRO A 111 8.21 -11.76 3.50
C PRO A 111 6.94 -11.18 2.85
N PHE A 112 6.84 -9.85 2.68
CA PHE A 112 5.66 -9.16 2.18
C PHE A 112 5.91 -8.49 0.83
N ASP A 113 4.85 -8.36 0.03
CA ASP A 113 4.91 -7.57 -1.20
C ASP A 113 4.90 -6.08 -0.88
N VAL A 114 5.82 -5.32 -1.46
CA VAL A 114 5.76 -3.85 -1.47
C VAL A 114 5.03 -3.40 -2.72
N PHE A 115 3.82 -2.86 -2.56
CA PHE A 115 3.03 -2.38 -3.68
C PHE A 115 3.48 -0.96 -4.09
N PRO A 116 3.92 -0.75 -5.34
CA PRO A 116 4.24 0.57 -5.85
C PRO A 116 2.96 1.36 -6.10
N LEU A 117 3.02 2.67 -5.86
CA LEU A 117 1.95 3.59 -6.19
C LEU A 117 2.07 4.00 -7.66
N ASP A 118 1.02 3.82 -8.45
CA ASP A 118 0.97 4.26 -9.85
C ASP A 118 -0.27 5.11 -10.16
N HIS A 119 -0.39 5.52 -11.42
CA HIS A 119 -1.45 6.42 -11.91
C HIS A 119 -2.88 5.91 -11.64
N ARG A 120 -3.09 4.61 -11.38
CA ARG A 120 -4.42 4.08 -11.03
C ARG A 120 -4.97 4.64 -9.73
N VAL A 121 -4.14 5.28 -8.89
CA VAL A 121 -4.59 5.93 -7.66
C VAL A 121 -5.34 7.24 -7.90
N VAL A 122 -5.18 7.90 -9.06
CA VAL A 122 -5.74 9.23 -9.32
C VAL A 122 -7.26 9.27 -9.13
N ASP A 123 -7.96 8.31 -9.74
CA ASP A 123 -9.42 8.20 -9.67
C ASP A 123 -9.92 7.86 -8.26
N PRO A 124 -9.40 6.81 -7.58
CA PRO A 124 -9.74 6.55 -6.19
C PRO A 124 -9.43 7.73 -5.27
N TYR A 125 -8.25 8.35 -5.37
CA TYR A 125 -7.83 9.44 -4.49
C TYR A 125 -8.78 10.63 -4.55
N SER A 126 -9.10 11.09 -5.76
CA SER A 126 -10.03 12.21 -5.94
C SER A 126 -11.41 11.90 -5.33
N LYS A 127 -11.92 10.68 -5.51
CA LYS A 127 -13.20 10.23 -4.93
C LYS A 127 -13.15 10.16 -3.40
N VAL A 128 -12.09 9.60 -2.83
CA VAL A 128 -11.90 9.55 -1.36
C VAL A 128 -11.83 10.96 -0.79
N ARG A 129 -11.02 11.84 -1.39
CA ARG A 129 -10.84 13.21 -0.91
C ARG A 129 -12.13 14.03 -0.98
N ALA A 130 -12.89 13.89 -2.06
CA ALA A 130 -14.18 14.54 -2.21
C ALA A 130 -15.22 14.02 -1.20
N ALA A 131 -15.29 12.69 -1.02
CA ALA A 131 -16.22 12.07 -0.08
C ALA A 131 -15.97 12.48 1.38
N LEU A 132 -14.70 12.72 1.74
CA LEU A 132 -14.29 13.10 3.09
C LEU A 132 -14.07 14.60 3.27
N ALA A 133 -14.51 15.45 2.33
CA ALA A 133 -14.22 16.89 2.37
C ALA A 133 -14.65 17.60 3.66
N LYS A 134 -15.75 17.16 4.28
CA LYS A 134 -16.28 17.72 5.54
C LYS A 134 -15.59 17.19 6.80
N ALA A 135 -14.96 16.02 6.70
CA ALA A 135 -14.33 15.35 7.83
C ALA A 135 -13.12 14.55 7.31
N PRO A 136 -12.03 15.23 6.91
CA PRO A 136 -10.90 14.59 6.26
C PRO A 136 -10.20 13.60 7.20
N ILE A 137 -9.60 12.57 6.60
CA ILE A 137 -8.55 11.76 7.24
C ILE A 137 -7.18 12.35 6.91
N GLY A 138 -6.13 11.83 7.55
CA GLY A 138 -4.76 12.23 7.27
C GLY A 138 -4.44 12.22 5.77
N PRO A 139 -3.54 13.10 5.28
CA PRO A 139 -3.21 13.18 3.86
C PRO A 139 -2.58 11.88 3.34
N LEU A 140 -1.72 11.23 4.15
CA LEU A 140 -1.14 9.93 3.83
C LEU A 140 -2.18 8.81 3.93
N ASP A 141 -3.03 8.82 4.96
CA ASP A 141 -4.16 7.88 5.08
C ASP A 141 -5.10 7.96 3.88
N THR A 142 -5.35 9.17 3.37
CA THR A 142 -6.14 9.38 2.15
C THR A 142 -5.49 8.66 0.96
N LEU A 143 -4.17 8.76 0.82
CA LEU A 143 -3.45 8.07 -0.24
C LEU A 143 -3.39 6.55 -0.02
N ILE A 144 -3.25 6.07 1.21
CA ILE A 144 -3.28 4.64 1.56
C ILE A 144 -4.65 4.04 1.24
N ALA A 145 -5.74 4.71 1.63
CA ALA A 145 -7.10 4.32 1.30
C ALA A 145 -7.33 4.27 -0.22
N ALA A 146 -6.86 5.30 -0.93
CA ALA A 146 -6.94 5.34 -2.39
C ALA A 146 -6.11 4.24 -3.05
N HIS A 147 -4.93 3.94 -2.51
CA HIS A 147 -4.06 2.88 -3.01
C HIS A 147 -4.72 1.51 -2.81
N ALA A 148 -5.28 1.23 -1.63
CA ALA A 148 -6.05 0.02 -1.37
C ALA A 148 -7.20 -0.15 -2.37
N LEU A 149 -7.97 0.91 -2.62
CA LEU A 149 -9.04 0.92 -3.63
C LEU A 149 -8.52 0.64 -5.04
N SER A 150 -7.38 1.23 -5.43
CA SER A 150 -6.77 1.03 -6.74
C SER A 150 -6.27 -0.41 -6.96
N LEU A 151 -5.90 -1.09 -5.88
CA LEU A 151 -5.48 -2.49 -5.86
C LEU A 151 -6.68 -3.46 -5.77
N GLY A 152 -7.86 -2.96 -5.37
CA GLY A 152 -8.97 -3.81 -4.96
C GLY A 152 -8.66 -4.61 -3.69
N ALA A 153 -7.80 -4.06 -2.82
CA ALA A 153 -7.31 -4.70 -1.61
C ALA A 153 -8.23 -4.45 -0.41
N ILE A 154 -8.16 -5.36 0.57
CA ILE A 154 -8.68 -5.17 1.91
C ILE A 154 -7.63 -4.39 2.71
N LEU A 155 -8.00 -3.23 3.25
CA LEU A 155 -7.11 -2.46 4.11
C LEU A 155 -7.17 -3.03 5.53
N VAL A 156 -6.01 -3.38 6.08
CA VAL A 156 -5.90 -3.84 7.47
C VAL A 156 -5.34 -2.72 8.31
N THR A 157 -6.08 -2.26 9.31
CA THR A 157 -5.70 -1.14 10.18
C THR A 157 -6.32 -1.28 11.57
N SER A 158 -5.63 -0.78 12.59
CA SER A 158 -6.18 -0.63 13.94
C SER A 158 -6.90 0.71 14.15
N ASN A 159 -6.88 1.62 13.16
CA ASN A 159 -7.67 2.86 13.17
C ASN A 159 -8.95 2.74 12.32
N GLY A 160 -9.65 1.60 12.41
CA GLY A 160 -10.75 1.23 11.51
C GLY A 160 -11.86 2.28 11.42
N LYS A 161 -12.12 3.05 12.49
CA LYS A 161 -13.18 4.07 12.53
C LYS A 161 -13.00 5.17 11.48
N GLU A 162 -11.76 5.58 11.23
CA GLU A 162 -11.49 6.64 10.26
C GLU A 162 -11.69 6.15 8.83
N PHE A 163 -11.15 4.97 8.51
CA PHE A 163 -11.19 4.36 7.19
C PHE A 163 -12.58 3.82 6.80
N GLN A 164 -13.42 3.45 7.77
CA GLN A 164 -14.81 3.05 7.51
C GLN A 164 -15.65 4.15 6.83
N ARG A 165 -15.22 5.42 6.93
CA ARG A 165 -15.89 6.54 6.26
C ARG A 165 -15.57 6.61 4.76
N VAL A 166 -14.55 5.88 4.29
CA VAL A 166 -14.16 5.84 2.88
C VAL A 166 -15.14 4.96 2.09
N PRO A 167 -15.86 5.51 1.10
CA PRO A 167 -16.81 4.70 0.34
C PRO A 167 -16.12 3.56 -0.42
N SER A 168 -16.74 2.38 -0.42
CA SER A 168 -16.26 1.16 -1.10
C SER A 168 -14.95 0.55 -0.58
N LEU A 169 -14.32 1.12 0.44
CA LEU A 169 -13.13 0.54 1.05
C LEU A 169 -13.54 -0.60 1.99
N VAL A 170 -12.94 -1.77 1.82
CA VAL A 170 -13.11 -2.89 2.77
C VAL A 170 -12.01 -2.78 3.80
N VAL A 171 -12.40 -2.74 5.08
CA VAL A 171 -11.48 -2.54 6.20
C VAL A 171 -11.60 -3.71 7.16
N GLU A 172 -10.47 -4.28 7.56
CA GLU A 172 -10.39 -5.26 8.64
C GLU A 172 -9.53 -4.72 9.79
N ASP A 173 -9.97 -5.01 11.02
CA ASP A 173 -9.15 -4.83 12.22
C ASP A 173 -8.60 -6.19 12.65
N TRP A 174 -7.28 -6.27 12.81
CA TRP A 174 -6.57 -7.48 13.24
C TRP A 174 -6.07 -7.40 14.68
N ARG A 175 -6.44 -6.33 15.39
CA ARG A 175 -6.13 -6.14 16.81
C ARG A 175 -7.19 -6.75 17.73
#